data_AF-A0A3E0WLM2-F1
#
_entry.id   AF-A0A3E0WLM2-F1
#
_cell.length_a   1.000
_cell.length_b   1.000
_cell.length_c   1.000
_cell.angle_alpha   90.00
_cell.angle_beta   90.00
_cell.angle_gamma   90.00
#
_symmetry.space_group_name_H-M   'P 1'
#
loop_
_entity.id
_entity.type
_entity.pdbx_description
1 polymer ?
#
loop_
_entity_poly.entity_id
_entity_poly.type
_entity_poly.pdbx_seq_one_letter_code
_entity_poly.pdbx_strand_id
1 'polypeptide(L)'
;MRELMIRFREEGGMFREIDGERNYFFSEAEEIVKQIRERLRKEKRESPPKSFELWLDSKKLVVTYVSFERKELLEEQLQETMLKHGAWEEEKRHRYINQFKSYAEEERQLLVSPEFKAFAIRFDELLGHKHTTPVPLILSLKQIHKLFLEVYPHVTSGFYSELEDVVLSIKRSYQAIIHNKLRHHMLDQALVEEWFSKQENLNCFIQYVAAAYQSVPENRLRALLPRFKLYQEYENYLFQEVAKVMGFEWAFTQHLNVMESMYEKYHAILFEGFVLKNDDMVQSLVLYPVMQEVKAKMQEEVNADEQASANHLS
;
A
#
# COMPACT_ATOMS: atom_id res chain seq x y z
N MET A 1 5.16 6.52 10.43
CA MET A 1 6.27 5.72 11.01
C MET A 1 5.73 4.85 12.13
N ARG A 2 6.28 3.65 12.29
CA ARG A 2 5.81 2.64 13.25
C ARG A 2 6.48 2.87 14.61
N GLU A 3 5.66 2.90 15.65
CA GLU A 3 6.04 3.30 17.01
C GLU A 3 6.85 2.20 17.72
N LEU A 4 6.49 0.94 17.52
CA LEU A 4 7.10 -0.24 18.12
C LEU A 4 7.21 -1.35 17.08
N MET A 5 8.39 -1.96 16.94
CA MET A 5 8.57 -3.16 16.12
C MET A 5 9.68 -4.05 16.66
N ILE A 6 9.52 -5.35 16.41
CA ILE A 6 10.50 -6.40 16.70
C ILE A 6 11.06 -6.91 15.38
N ARG A 7 12.39 -7.06 15.29
CA ARG A 7 13.03 -7.71 14.14
C ARG A 7 13.92 -8.84 14.59
N PHE A 8 13.56 -10.07 14.28
CA PHE A 8 14.43 -11.21 14.55
C PHE A 8 15.64 -11.20 13.60
N ARG A 9 16.83 -11.48 14.14
CA ARG A 9 18.08 -11.53 13.36
C ARG A 9 18.40 -12.97 12.98
N GLU A 10 19.28 -13.15 12.01
CA GLU A 10 19.71 -14.49 11.59
C GLU A 10 20.42 -15.26 12.73
N GLU A 11 21.14 -14.56 13.61
CA GLU A 11 21.94 -15.20 14.67
C GLU A 11 21.07 -15.97 15.68
N GLY A 12 21.49 -17.19 16.02
CA GLY A 12 20.85 -18.04 17.02
C GLY A 12 19.99 -19.15 16.42
N GLY A 13 18.90 -19.51 17.12
CA GLY A 13 17.99 -20.57 16.67
C GLY A 13 17.29 -20.28 15.34
N MET A 14 17.13 -21.30 14.50
CA MET A 14 16.41 -21.21 13.23
C MET A 14 15.01 -21.82 13.37
N PHE A 15 13.99 -21.01 13.12
CA PHE A 15 12.59 -21.38 13.31
C PHE A 15 11.79 -21.03 12.05
N ARG A 16 10.86 -21.90 11.66
CA ARG A 16 10.04 -21.70 10.46
C ARG A 16 9.04 -20.56 10.64
N GLU A 17 8.66 -20.28 11.87
CA GLU A 17 7.75 -19.21 12.27
C GLU A 17 8.39 -17.81 12.19
N ILE A 18 9.72 -17.74 12.02
CA ILE A 18 10.48 -16.50 12.04
C ILE A 18 11.11 -16.28 10.67
N ASP A 19 10.61 -15.27 9.98
CA ASP A 19 11.28 -14.59 8.88
C ASP A 19 12.15 -13.44 9.41
N GLY A 20 13.47 -13.52 9.21
CA GLY A 20 14.43 -12.50 9.67
C GLY A 20 14.46 -11.22 8.81
N GLU A 21 13.76 -11.23 7.68
CA GLU A 21 13.64 -10.07 6.81
C GLU A 21 12.47 -9.16 7.17
N ARG A 22 11.54 -9.67 7.99
CA ARG A 22 10.31 -8.96 8.38
C ARG A 22 10.45 -8.19 9.70
N ASN A 23 9.66 -7.13 9.80
CA ASN A 23 9.36 -6.48 11.06
C ASN A 23 8.06 -7.08 11.63
N TYR A 24 7.99 -7.28 12.94
CA TYR A 24 6.85 -7.88 13.63
C TYR A 24 6.22 -6.85 14.55
N PHE A 25 4.90 -6.96 14.72
CA PHE A 25 4.23 -6.35 15.86
C PHE A 25 4.75 -7.00 17.13
N PHE A 26 4.75 -6.27 18.23
CA PHE A 26 5.27 -6.80 19.48
C PHE A 26 4.45 -8.00 19.97
N SER A 27 3.13 -7.85 20.04
CA SER A 27 2.16 -8.89 20.40
C SER A 27 2.25 -10.12 19.50
N GLU A 28 2.49 -9.93 18.21
CA GLU A 28 2.74 -11.01 17.27
C GLU A 28 4.04 -11.76 17.60
N ALA A 29 5.12 -11.03 17.86
CA ALA A 29 6.39 -11.64 18.28
C ALA A 29 6.24 -12.42 19.59
N GLU A 30 5.46 -11.92 20.55
CA GLU A 30 5.16 -12.64 21.80
C GLU A 30 4.46 -13.98 21.52
N GLU A 31 3.49 -14.00 20.62
CA GLU A 31 2.78 -15.22 20.23
C GLU A 31 3.68 -16.22 19.52
N ILE A 32 4.50 -15.77 18.58
CA ILE A 32 5.48 -16.62 17.88
C ILE A 32 6.44 -17.26 18.90
N VAL A 33 7.00 -16.45 19.81
CA VAL A 33 7.89 -16.94 20.86
C VAL A 33 7.18 -17.97 21.75
N LYS A 34 5.93 -17.70 22.16
CA LYS A 34 5.14 -18.63 22.96
C LYS A 34 4.90 -19.96 22.23
N GLN A 35 4.52 -19.92 20.96
CA GLN A 35 4.31 -21.11 20.13
C GLN A 35 5.60 -21.94 19.99
N ILE A 36 6.74 -21.29 19.76
CA ILE A 36 8.04 -21.96 19.68
C ILE A 36 8.38 -22.63 21.01
N ARG A 37 8.19 -21.95 22.15
CA ARG A 37 8.42 -22.53 23.49
C ARG A 37 7.56 -23.76 23.74
N GLU A 38 6.27 -23.68 23.41
CA GLU A 38 5.34 -24.79 23.57
C GLU A 38 5.73 -26.00 22.71
N ARG A 39 6.14 -25.77 21.46
CA ARG A 39 6.64 -26.82 20.57
C ARG A 39 7.92 -27.45 21.12
N LEU A 40 8.93 -26.66 21.45
CA LEU A 40 10.21 -27.15 21.98
C LEU A 40 10.02 -27.98 23.26
N ARG A 41 9.11 -27.54 24.15
CA ARG A 41 8.74 -28.29 25.36
C ARG A 41 8.10 -29.63 25.03
N LYS A 42 7.18 -29.69 24.06
CA LYS A 42 6.55 -30.95 23.60
C LYS A 42 7.57 -31.90 23.00
N GLU A 43 8.53 -31.36 22.24
CA GLU A 43 9.62 -32.12 21.61
C GLU A 43 10.76 -32.47 22.59
N LYS A 44 10.74 -31.96 23.83
CA LYS A 44 11.83 -32.08 24.82
C LYS A 44 13.18 -31.65 24.24
N ARG A 45 13.16 -30.60 23.44
CA ARG A 45 14.32 -30.09 22.71
C ARG A 45 14.72 -28.73 23.27
N GLU A 46 16.02 -28.57 23.51
CA GLU A 46 16.62 -27.27 23.78
C GLU A 46 16.99 -26.57 22.48
N SER A 47 16.98 -25.25 22.50
CA SER A 47 17.37 -24.42 21.35
C SER A 47 18.27 -23.30 21.81
N PRO A 48 19.31 -22.95 21.02
CA PRO A 48 20.04 -21.72 21.27
C PRO A 48 19.09 -20.52 21.29
N PRO A 49 19.39 -19.48 22.08
CA PRO A 49 18.65 -18.22 22.07
C PRO A 49 18.55 -17.63 20.66
N LYS A 50 17.50 -16.86 20.38
CA LYS A 50 17.33 -16.16 19.10
C LYS A 50 17.58 -14.67 19.28
N SER A 51 18.50 -14.13 18.49
CA SER A 51 18.81 -12.69 18.44
C SER A 51 17.65 -11.90 17.84
N PHE A 52 17.32 -10.75 18.42
CA PHE A 52 16.34 -9.82 17.88
C PHE A 52 16.63 -8.37 18.25
N GLU A 53 16.08 -7.44 17.48
CA GLU A 53 16.20 -6.01 17.64
C GLU A 53 14.87 -5.43 18.13
N LEU A 54 14.93 -4.53 19.13
CA LEU A 54 13.82 -3.67 19.50
C LEU A 54 14.01 -2.30 18.87
N TRP A 55 12.99 -1.84 18.17
CA TRP A 55 12.95 -0.53 17.53
C TRP A 55 11.77 0.27 18.09
N LEU A 56 12.05 1.51 18.51
CA LEU A 56 11.04 2.49 18.91
C LEU A 56 11.16 3.75 18.06
N ASP A 57 10.06 4.28 17.55
CA ASP A 57 10.02 5.46 16.67
C ASP A 57 11.04 5.39 15.52
N SER A 58 11.07 4.25 14.82
CA SER A 58 12.05 3.94 13.75
C SER A 58 13.52 3.98 14.17
N LYS A 59 13.83 4.00 15.47
CA LYS A 59 15.20 3.93 16.00
C LYS A 59 15.45 2.59 16.65
N LYS A 60 16.51 1.91 16.18
CA LYS A 60 17.02 0.72 16.85
C LYS A 60 17.54 1.09 18.22
N LEU A 61 16.93 0.53 19.26
CA LEU A 61 17.32 0.83 20.64
C LEU A 61 18.27 -0.21 21.20
N VAL A 62 17.91 -1.48 21.11
CA VAL A 62 18.69 -2.58 21.69
C VAL A 62 18.68 -3.80 20.78
N VAL A 63 19.77 -4.55 20.82
CA VAL A 63 19.86 -5.91 20.27
C VAL A 63 19.97 -6.84 21.47
N THR A 64 19.11 -7.85 21.52
CA THR A 64 19.05 -8.81 22.63
C THR A 64 18.72 -10.21 22.12
N TYR A 65 18.58 -11.15 23.04
CA TYR A 65 18.26 -12.53 22.73
C TYR A 65 17.03 -12.99 23.50
N VAL A 66 16.11 -13.67 22.82
CA VAL A 66 15.05 -14.42 23.48
C VAL A 66 15.56 -15.81 23.83
N SER A 67 15.49 -16.14 25.11
CA SER A 67 15.69 -17.52 25.56
C SER A 67 14.34 -18.25 25.59
N PHE A 68 14.32 -19.44 24.98
CA PHE A 68 13.12 -20.28 24.90
C PHE A 68 12.97 -21.22 26.10
N GLU A 69 14.00 -21.36 26.92
CA GLU A 69 13.96 -22.17 28.15
C GLU A 69 13.33 -21.40 29.31
N ARG A 70 13.44 -20.07 29.29
CA ARG A 70 12.89 -19.20 30.33
C ARG A 70 11.37 -19.11 30.24
N LYS A 71 10.73 -19.08 31.42
CA LYS A 71 9.28 -18.89 31.55
C LYS A 71 8.84 -17.42 31.45
N GLU A 72 9.78 -16.49 31.63
CA GLU A 72 9.57 -15.04 31.53
C GLU A 72 8.94 -14.65 30.18
N LEU A 73 8.01 -13.71 30.21
CA LEU A 73 7.43 -13.13 28.99
C LEU A 73 8.50 -12.36 28.19
N LEU A 74 8.26 -12.18 26.89
CA LEU A 74 9.18 -11.42 26.04
C LEU A 74 9.31 -9.97 26.55
N GLU A 75 8.20 -9.38 26.99
CA GLU A 75 8.16 -8.05 27.59
C GLU A 75 9.10 -7.93 28.81
N GLU A 76 9.06 -8.89 29.73
CA GLU A 76 9.87 -8.90 30.95
C GLU A 76 11.36 -8.97 30.62
N GLN A 77 11.73 -9.85 29.68
CA GLN A 77 13.11 -10.00 29.22
C GLN A 77 13.65 -8.70 28.57
N LEU A 78 12.79 -8.01 27.81
CA LEU A 78 13.14 -6.73 27.20
C LEU A 78 13.34 -5.64 28.24
N GLN A 79 12.43 -5.52 29.20
CA GLN A 79 12.55 -4.55 30.29
C GLN A 79 13.84 -4.78 31.10
N GLU A 80 14.15 -6.03 31.45
CA GLU A 80 15.39 -6.36 32.13
C GLU A 80 16.64 -5.98 31.31
N THR A 81 16.61 -6.27 30.01
CA THR A 81 17.73 -5.93 29.11
C THR A 81 17.93 -4.42 29.06
N MET A 82 16.85 -3.65 28.94
CA MET A 82 16.90 -2.19 28.90
C MET A 82 17.38 -1.60 30.23
N LEU A 83 16.97 -2.16 31.36
CA LEU A 83 17.45 -1.75 32.70
C LEU A 83 18.94 -2.03 32.89
N LYS A 84 19.46 -3.11 32.32
CA LYS A 84 20.86 -3.54 32.43
C LYS A 84 21.75 -2.94 31.31
N HIS A 85 21.19 -2.14 30.40
CA HIS A 85 21.93 -1.61 29.25
C HIS A 85 22.97 -0.57 29.69
N GLY A 86 24.23 -1.00 29.82
CA GLY A 86 25.31 -0.21 30.42
C GLY A 86 25.59 1.15 29.77
N ALA A 87 25.36 1.28 28.46
CA ALA A 87 25.60 2.55 27.74
C ALA A 87 24.53 3.64 27.97
N TRP A 88 23.46 3.34 28.70
CA TRP A 88 22.40 4.31 28.99
C TRP A 88 22.49 4.77 30.44
N GLU A 89 22.33 6.07 30.65
CA GLU A 89 22.09 6.65 31.97
C GLU A 89 20.73 6.22 32.52
N GLU A 90 20.57 6.24 33.84
CA GLU A 90 19.39 5.73 34.53
C GLU A 90 18.09 6.40 34.05
N GLU A 91 18.09 7.73 33.91
CA GLU A 91 16.93 8.48 33.41
C GLU A 91 16.53 8.02 32.00
N LYS A 92 17.52 7.82 31.12
CA LYS A 92 17.32 7.36 29.74
C LYS A 92 16.74 5.93 29.70
N ARG A 93 17.17 5.04 30.60
CA ARG A 93 16.63 3.67 30.72
C ARG A 93 15.16 3.71 31.08
N HIS A 94 14.80 4.44 32.15
CA HIS A 94 13.41 4.55 32.61
C HIS A 94 12.50 5.17 31.55
N ARG A 95 12.97 6.22 30.85
CA ARG A 95 12.22 6.85 29.76
C ARG A 95 11.87 5.86 28.65
N TYR A 96 12.84 5.10 28.13
CA TYR A 96 12.57 4.13 27.07
C TYR A 96 11.72 2.95 27.53
N ILE A 97 11.88 2.49 28.78
CA ILE A 97 11.04 1.43 29.33
C ILE A 97 9.58 1.88 29.43
N ASN A 98 9.34 3.10 29.94
CA ASN A 98 7.99 3.65 30.02
C ASN A 98 7.37 3.84 28.64
N GLN A 99 8.16 4.30 27.67
CA GLN A 99 7.72 4.45 26.28
C GLN A 99 7.37 3.09 25.65
N PHE A 100 8.24 2.09 25.81
CA PHE A 100 8.00 0.72 25.36
C PHE A 100 6.69 0.15 25.94
N LYS A 101 6.49 0.27 27.26
CA LYS A 101 5.25 -0.18 27.93
C LYS A 101 4.01 0.51 27.36
N SER A 102 4.07 1.83 27.18
CA SER A 102 2.97 2.60 26.62
C SER A 102 2.61 2.12 25.20
N TYR A 103 3.61 1.92 24.34
CA TYR A 103 3.37 1.48 22.97
C TYR A 103 2.92 0.02 22.89
N ALA A 104 3.47 -0.86 23.73
CA ALA A 104 3.04 -2.25 23.81
C ALA A 104 1.58 -2.38 24.27
N GLU A 105 1.17 -1.58 25.25
CA GLU A 105 -0.20 -1.53 25.73
C GLU A 105 -1.15 -0.97 24.66
N GLU A 106 -0.79 0.13 24.01
CA GLU A 106 -1.57 0.70 22.91
C GLU A 106 -1.72 -0.27 21.73
N GLU A 107 -0.64 -0.97 21.37
CA GLU A 107 -0.67 -2.01 20.34
C GLU A 107 -1.66 -3.13 20.72
N ARG A 108 -1.59 -3.64 21.95
CA ARG A 108 -2.51 -4.69 22.42
C ARG A 108 -3.97 -4.24 22.41
N GLN A 109 -4.23 -2.99 22.80
CA GLN A 109 -5.57 -2.41 22.79
C GLN A 109 -6.15 -2.26 21.38
N LEU A 110 -5.32 -1.90 20.40
CA LEU A 110 -5.74 -1.83 19.00
C LEU A 110 -5.92 -3.21 18.39
N LEU A 111 -5.01 -4.15 18.64
CA LEU A 111 -5.02 -5.51 18.08
C LEU A 111 -5.96 -6.49 18.82
N VAL A 112 -6.91 -6.00 19.62
CA VAL A 112 -7.92 -6.84 20.29
C VAL A 112 -8.82 -7.55 19.27
N SER A 113 -9.20 -6.89 18.17
CA SER A 113 -10.01 -7.50 17.11
C SER A 113 -9.16 -8.51 16.32
N PRO A 114 -9.56 -9.79 16.24
CA PRO A 114 -8.88 -10.79 15.43
C PRO A 114 -8.82 -10.43 13.94
N GLU A 115 -9.85 -9.76 13.43
CA GLU A 115 -9.94 -9.29 12.05
C GLU A 115 -8.93 -8.18 11.79
N PHE A 116 -8.93 -7.14 12.63
CA PHE A 116 -7.97 -6.06 12.49
C PHE A 116 -6.53 -6.55 12.67
N LYS A 117 -6.31 -7.48 13.60
CA LYS A 117 -4.98 -8.07 13.80
C LYS A 117 -4.50 -8.83 12.57
N ALA A 118 -5.35 -9.68 11.99
CA ALA A 118 -5.03 -10.38 10.75
C ALA A 118 -4.80 -9.39 9.59
N PHE A 119 -5.61 -8.34 9.50
CA PHE A 119 -5.42 -7.25 8.54
C PHE A 119 -4.04 -6.59 8.69
N ALA A 120 -3.70 -6.16 9.90
CA ALA A 120 -2.48 -5.40 10.16
C ALA A 120 -1.22 -6.24 9.88
N ILE A 121 -1.22 -7.51 10.29
CA ILE A 121 -0.13 -8.46 10.00
C ILE A 121 -0.01 -8.65 8.48
N ARG A 122 -1.12 -8.93 7.79
CA ARG A 122 -1.10 -9.19 6.34
C ARG A 122 -0.71 -7.96 5.53
N PHE A 123 -1.17 -6.78 5.94
CA PHE A 123 -0.75 -5.50 5.39
C PHE A 123 0.77 -5.36 5.48
N ASP A 124 1.35 -5.58 6.65
CA ASP A 124 2.79 -5.41 6.86
C ASP A 124 3.62 -6.45 6.09
N GLU A 125 3.15 -7.70 6.03
CA GLU A 125 3.76 -8.75 5.21
C GLU A 125 3.85 -8.36 3.73
N LEU A 126 2.77 -7.78 3.17
CA LEU A 126 2.71 -7.49 1.74
C LEU A 126 3.32 -6.14 1.37
N LEU A 127 3.18 -5.14 2.23
CA LEU A 127 3.50 -3.74 1.94
C LEU A 127 4.69 -3.21 2.75
N GLY A 128 4.91 -3.71 3.96
CA GLY A 128 5.99 -3.28 4.87
C GLY A 128 7.32 -4.00 4.65
N HIS A 129 7.36 -5.04 3.82
CA HIS A 129 8.58 -5.80 3.54
C HIS A 129 9.63 -4.97 2.79
N LYS A 130 10.92 -5.12 3.14
CA LYS A 130 12.06 -4.36 2.56
C LYS A 130 12.20 -4.48 1.03
N HIS A 131 11.60 -5.51 0.44
CA HIS A 131 11.64 -5.80 -1.00
C HIS A 131 10.38 -5.34 -1.75
N THR A 132 9.45 -4.67 -1.07
CA THR A 132 8.25 -4.12 -1.71
C THR A 132 8.62 -3.03 -2.70
N THR A 133 8.15 -3.20 -3.94
CA THR A 133 8.37 -2.24 -5.04
C THR A 133 7.21 -1.25 -5.13
N PRO A 134 7.48 0.05 -5.40
CA PRO A 134 8.80 0.66 -5.58
C PRO A 134 9.58 0.87 -4.29
N VAL A 135 8.91 1.18 -3.18
CA VAL A 135 9.48 1.19 -1.83
C VAL A 135 8.43 0.71 -0.81
N PRO A 136 8.83 0.20 0.37
CA PRO A 136 7.91 -0.27 1.40
C PRO A 136 6.96 0.82 1.93
N LEU A 137 5.70 0.47 2.14
CA LEU A 137 4.72 1.36 2.78
C LEU A 137 4.70 1.11 4.28
N ILE A 138 5.29 2.03 5.05
CA ILE A 138 5.40 1.94 6.51
C ILE A 138 4.45 2.95 7.17
N LEU A 139 3.30 2.45 7.62
CA LEU A 139 2.29 3.21 8.35
C LEU A 139 2.37 2.92 9.85
N SER A 140 1.95 3.88 10.68
CA SER A 140 1.74 3.62 12.10
C SER A 140 0.55 2.69 12.32
N LEU A 141 0.48 2.01 13.47
CA LEU A 141 -0.64 1.11 13.74
C LEU A 141 -1.99 1.84 13.73
N LYS A 142 -2.02 3.10 14.19
CA LYS A 142 -3.22 3.96 14.13
C LYS A 142 -3.62 4.26 12.69
N GLN A 143 -2.66 4.51 11.80
CA GLN A 143 -2.92 4.76 10.39
C GLN A 143 -3.46 3.50 9.71
N ILE A 144 -2.89 2.32 10.01
CA ILE A 144 -3.38 1.02 9.53
C ILE A 144 -4.80 0.77 10.06
N HIS A 145 -5.08 1.10 11.32
CA HIS A 145 -6.41 0.96 11.91
C HIS A 145 -7.46 1.86 11.23
N LYS A 146 -7.13 3.12 10.94
CA LYS A 146 -8.01 4.00 10.17
C LYS A 146 -8.31 3.41 8.78
N LEU A 147 -7.30 2.90 8.09
CA LEU A 147 -7.48 2.24 6.79
C LEU A 147 -8.41 1.02 6.88
N PHE A 148 -8.23 0.19 7.92
CA PHE A 148 -9.10 -0.96 8.17
C PHE A 148 -10.56 -0.54 8.38
N LEU A 149 -10.81 0.47 9.21
CA LEU A 149 -12.18 0.92 9.52
C LEU A 149 -12.94 1.45 8.30
N GLU A 150 -12.23 1.97 7.29
CA GLU A 150 -12.84 2.47 6.05
C GLU A 150 -13.12 1.35 5.04
N VAL A 151 -12.37 0.24 5.06
CA VAL A 151 -12.55 -0.86 4.10
C VAL A 151 -13.44 -1.96 4.67
N TYR A 152 -13.29 -2.29 5.95
CA TYR A 152 -13.97 -3.39 6.62
C TYR A 152 -15.50 -3.39 6.44
N PRO A 153 -16.23 -2.26 6.51
CA PRO A 153 -17.67 -2.23 6.32
C PRO A 153 -18.14 -2.65 4.92
N HIS A 154 -17.23 -2.68 3.94
CA HIS A 154 -17.53 -2.99 2.55
C HIS A 154 -17.25 -4.45 2.16
N VAL A 155 -16.71 -5.24 3.08
CA VAL A 155 -16.54 -6.69 2.92
C VAL A 155 -17.90 -7.38 2.97
N THR A 156 -18.20 -8.29 2.02
CA THR A 156 -19.55 -8.84 1.85
C THR A 156 -19.67 -10.35 2.05
N SER A 157 -18.62 -11.10 1.77
CA SER A 157 -18.61 -12.57 1.74
C SER A 157 -17.90 -13.22 2.92
N GLY A 158 -17.23 -12.40 3.74
CA GLY A 158 -16.48 -12.81 4.93
C GLY A 158 -15.11 -12.14 4.97
N PHE A 159 -14.70 -11.65 6.14
CA PHE A 159 -13.44 -10.91 6.26
C PHE A 159 -12.21 -11.73 5.88
N TYR A 160 -12.07 -12.94 6.42
CA TYR A 160 -10.90 -13.76 6.16
C TYR A 160 -10.83 -14.27 4.71
N SER A 161 -11.95 -14.42 4.03
CA SER A 161 -11.98 -14.80 2.61
C SER A 161 -11.58 -13.64 1.69
N GLU A 162 -11.89 -12.41 2.07
CA GLU A 162 -11.58 -11.21 1.27
C GLU A 162 -10.29 -10.51 1.71
N LEU A 163 -9.65 -10.95 2.79
CA LEU A 163 -8.45 -10.32 3.35
C LEU A 163 -7.35 -10.10 2.28
N GLU A 164 -7.09 -11.11 1.46
CA GLU A 164 -6.07 -10.99 0.41
C GLU A 164 -6.48 -9.96 -0.66
N ASP A 165 -7.74 -9.96 -1.07
CA ASP A 165 -8.26 -9.02 -2.06
C ASP A 165 -8.25 -7.58 -1.54
N VAL A 166 -8.58 -7.38 -0.26
CA VAL A 166 -8.49 -6.11 0.45
C VAL A 166 -7.05 -5.59 0.44
N VAL A 167 -6.07 -6.38 0.87
CA VAL A 167 -4.67 -5.95 0.97
C VAL A 167 -4.05 -5.76 -0.43
N LEU A 168 -4.45 -6.56 -1.42
CA LEU A 168 -4.07 -6.34 -2.83
C LEU A 168 -4.67 -5.06 -3.41
N SER A 169 -5.92 -4.71 -3.05
CA SER A 169 -6.54 -3.44 -3.44
C SER A 169 -5.78 -2.25 -2.85
N ILE A 170 -5.36 -2.35 -1.59
CA ILE A 170 -4.50 -1.35 -0.94
C ILE A 170 -3.16 -1.22 -1.67
N LYS A 171 -2.53 -2.33 -2.05
CA LYS A 171 -1.27 -2.32 -2.81
C LYS A 171 -1.41 -1.64 -4.17
N ARG A 172 -2.46 -1.94 -4.92
CA ARG A 172 -2.75 -1.28 -6.21
C ARG A 172 -3.01 0.21 -6.01
N SER A 173 -3.72 0.56 -4.94
CA SER A 173 -3.99 1.95 -4.58
C SER A 173 -2.72 2.72 -4.22
N TYR A 174 -1.81 2.10 -3.48
CA TYR A 174 -0.51 2.68 -3.18
C TYR A 174 0.32 2.89 -4.46
N GLN A 175 0.31 1.94 -5.39
CA GLN A 175 0.94 2.10 -6.70
C GLN A 175 0.31 3.25 -7.50
N ALA A 176 -1.02 3.41 -7.45
CA ALA A 176 -1.71 4.53 -8.08
C ALA A 176 -1.34 5.88 -7.45
N ILE A 177 -1.19 5.98 -6.12
CA ILE A 177 -0.67 7.18 -5.44
C ILE A 177 0.72 7.52 -5.95
N ILE A 178 1.61 6.53 -6.01
CA ILE A 178 2.98 6.74 -6.49
C ILE A 178 2.97 7.29 -7.92
N HIS A 179 2.23 6.64 -8.80
CA HIS A 179 2.15 7.02 -10.21
C HIS A 179 1.51 8.40 -10.41
N ASN A 180 0.40 8.70 -9.72
CA ASN A 180 -0.39 9.90 -9.99
C ASN A 180 0.01 11.12 -9.15
N LYS A 181 0.53 10.92 -7.93
CA LYS A 181 0.80 12.02 -6.98
C LYS A 181 2.28 12.23 -6.68
N LEU A 182 3.10 11.18 -6.73
CA LEU A 182 4.53 11.27 -6.39
C LEU A 182 5.45 11.37 -7.62
N ARG A 183 5.00 10.98 -8.84
CA ARG A 183 5.62 11.23 -10.18
C ARG A 183 7.14 11.48 -10.18
N HIS A 184 7.95 10.60 -9.58
CA HIS A 184 9.41 10.78 -9.51
C HIS A 184 10.20 9.53 -9.91
N HIS A 185 11.23 9.76 -10.73
CA HIS A 185 12.23 8.79 -11.19
C HIS A 185 13.23 8.38 -10.08
N MET A 186 13.21 9.08 -8.94
CA MET A 186 14.00 8.76 -7.74
C MET A 186 13.07 8.66 -6.54
N LEU A 187 12.16 7.69 -6.57
CA LEU A 187 11.30 7.42 -5.43
C LEU A 187 12.13 6.77 -4.32
N ASP A 188 12.22 7.43 -3.17
CA ASP A 188 12.88 6.89 -1.99
C ASP A 188 11.92 6.79 -0.79
N GLN A 189 12.38 6.12 0.26
CA GLN A 189 11.59 5.87 1.46
C GLN A 189 11.22 7.17 2.19
N ALA A 190 12.12 8.16 2.22
CA ALA A 190 11.94 9.39 2.97
C ALA A 190 10.83 10.25 2.35
N LEU A 191 10.77 10.31 1.02
CA LEU A 191 9.72 11.02 0.29
C LEU A 191 8.34 10.42 0.57
N VAL A 192 8.23 9.09 0.55
CA VAL A 192 6.97 8.39 0.85
C VAL A 192 6.55 8.63 2.29
N GLU A 193 7.49 8.51 3.24
CA GLU A 193 7.22 8.78 4.65
C GLU A 193 6.80 10.23 4.91
N GLU A 194 7.45 11.20 4.27
CA GLU A 194 7.07 12.61 4.34
C GLU A 194 5.66 12.82 3.79
N TRP A 195 5.34 12.21 2.65
CA TRP A 195 4.02 12.36 2.04
C TRP A 195 2.92 11.82 2.95
N PHE A 196 3.11 10.63 3.52
CA PHE A 196 2.15 10.01 4.46
C PHE A 196 2.18 10.59 5.88
N SER A 197 3.16 11.44 6.20
CA SER A 197 3.17 12.20 7.46
C SER A 197 2.11 13.31 7.48
N LYS A 198 1.70 13.79 6.29
CA LYS A 198 0.67 14.83 6.15
C LYS A 198 -0.72 14.20 6.24
N GLN A 199 -1.53 14.66 7.18
CA GLN A 199 -2.85 14.07 7.43
C GLN A 199 -3.79 14.14 6.22
N GLU A 200 -3.73 15.23 5.45
CA GLU A 200 -4.53 15.41 4.22
C GLU A 200 -4.19 14.34 3.17
N ASN A 201 -2.91 14.07 2.97
CA ASN A 201 -2.42 13.05 2.05
C ASN A 201 -2.82 11.64 2.50
N LEU A 202 -2.69 11.34 3.79
CA LEU A 202 -3.15 10.08 4.36
C LEU A 202 -4.67 9.90 4.14
N ASN A 203 -5.46 10.94 4.40
CA ASN A 203 -6.91 10.89 4.17
C ASN A 203 -7.24 10.67 2.69
N CYS A 204 -6.53 11.34 1.78
CA CYS A 204 -6.65 11.13 0.34
C CYS A 204 -6.36 9.68 -0.05
N PHE A 205 -5.31 9.07 0.49
CA PHE A 205 -5.00 7.66 0.26
C PHE A 205 -6.10 6.73 0.80
N ILE A 206 -6.54 6.93 2.04
CA ILE A 206 -7.58 6.11 2.67
C ILE A 206 -8.88 6.18 1.87
N GLN A 207 -9.31 7.39 1.50
CA GLN A 207 -10.49 7.64 0.68
C GLN A 207 -10.38 6.96 -0.70
N TYR A 208 -9.23 7.09 -1.35
CA TYR A 208 -8.96 6.42 -2.62
C TYR A 208 -9.04 4.90 -2.47
N VAL A 209 -8.43 4.31 -1.44
CA VAL A 209 -8.48 2.85 -1.19
C VAL A 209 -9.93 2.39 -1.04
N ALA A 210 -10.72 3.07 -0.20
CA ALA A 210 -12.09 2.69 0.06
C ALA A 210 -12.93 2.76 -1.23
N ALA A 211 -12.74 3.82 -2.03
CA ALA A 211 -13.42 3.97 -3.31
C ALA A 211 -12.98 2.92 -4.34
N ALA A 212 -11.66 2.65 -4.44
CA ALA A 212 -11.09 1.69 -5.37
C ALA A 212 -11.53 0.26 -5.08
N TYR A 213 -11.57 -0.15 -3.81
CA TYR A 213 -12.01 -1.49 -3.40
C TYR A 213 -13.48 -1.75 -3.75
N GLN A 214 -14.34 -0.74 -3.63
CA GLN A 214 -15.76 -0.84 -3.96
C GLN A 214 -16.09 -0.67 -5.45
N SER A 215 -15.14 -0.16 -6.23
CA SER A 215 -15.33 0.11 -7.65
C SER A 215 -15.06 -1.12 -8.50
N VAL A 216 -15.63 -1.16 -9.70
CA VAL A 216 -15.20 -2.13 -10.70
C VAL A 216 -13.71 -1.94 -10.97
N PRO A 217 -12.93 -3.01 -11.12
CA PRO A 217 -11.47 -2.90 -11.23
C PRO A 217 -11.08 -2.16 -12.51
N GLU A 218 -9.95 -1.46 -12.48
CA GLU A 218 -9.45 -0.64 -13.60
C GLU A 218 -9.30 -1.43 -14.92
N ASN A 219 -8.93 -2.72 -14.85
CA ASN A 219 -8.86 -3.59 -16.03
C ASN A 219 -10.21 -3.74 -16.76
N ARG A 220 -11.33 -3.42 -16.10
CA ARG A 220 -12.65 -3.36 -16.69
C ARG A 220 -12.75 -2.30 -17.78
N LEU A 221 -11.99 -1.20 -17.69
CA LEU A 221 -11.89 -0.19 -18.75
C LEU A 221 -11.51 -0.85 -20.08
N ARG A 222 -10.46 -1.69 -20.09
CA ARG A 222 -10.01 -2.42 -21.28
C ARG A 222 -11.06 -3.37 -21.83
N ALA A 223 -11.87 -3.96 -20.97
CA ALA A 223 -12.95 -4.86 -21.39
C ALA A 223 -14.13 -4.11 -22.01
N LEU A 224 -14.34 -2.85 -21.65
CA LEU A 224 -15.47 -2.03 -22.13
C LEU A 224 -15.16 -1.31 -23.44
N LEU A 225 -13.93 -0.86 -23.64
CA LEU A 225 -13.53 -0.08 -24.83
C LEU A 225 -13.90 -0.73 -26.17
N PRO A 226 -13.67 -2.04 -26.39
CA PRO A 226 -14.02 -2.68 -27.67
C PRO A 226 -15.52 -2.74 -27.95
N ARG A 227 -16.38 -2.39 -26.98
CA ARG A 227 -17.84 -2.34 -27.13
C ARG A 227 -18.38 -0.91 -27.07
N PHE A 228 -17.52 0.07 -26.78
CA PHE A 228 -17.91 1.46 -26.66
C PHE A 228 -17.87 2.15 -28.02
N LYS A 229 -19.05 2.44 -28.58
CA LYS A 229 -19.22 2.90 -29.97
C LYS A 229 -18.36 4.12 -30.33
N LEU A 230 -18.31 5.14 -29.47
CA LEU A 230 -17.51 6.35 -29.73
C LEU A 230 -16.01 6.03 -29.84
N TYR A 231 -15.52 5.11 -29.02
CA TYR A 231 -14.13 4.68 -29.07
C TYR A 231 -13.83 3.86 -30.33
N GLN A 232 -14.74 2.96 -30.74
CA GLN A 232 -14.60 2.22 -32.01
C GLN A 232 -14.56 3.16 -33.22
N GLU A 233 -15.42 4.17 -33.26
CA GLU A 233 -15.44 5.18 -34.33
C GLU A 233 -14.12 5.94 -34.39
N TYR A 234 -13.60 6.35 -33.23
CA TYR A 234 -12.29 7.00 -33.11
C TYR A 234 -11.14 6.10 -33.57
N GLU A 235 -11.08 4.86 -33.09
CA GLU A 235 -10.00 3.92 -33.42
C GLU A 235 -9.99 3.58 -34.91
N ASN A 236 -11.16 3.38 -35.51
CA ASN A 236 -11.28 3.20 -36.96
C ASN A 236 -10.79 4.42 -37.73
N TYR A 237 -11.22 5.64 -37.35
CA TYR A 237 -10.76 6.86 -38.00
C TYR A 237 -9.24 7.03 -37.88
N LEU A 238 -8.70 6.80 -36.68
CA LEU A 238 -7.29 6.96 -36.37
C LEU A 238 -6.40 6.01 -37.21
N PHE A 239 -6.76 4.74 -37.29
CA PHE A 239 -5.93 3.73 -37.97
C PHE A 239 -6.26 3.54 -39.45
N GLN A 240 -7.45 3.93 -39.91
CA GLN A 240 -7.81 3.83 -41.34
C GLN A 240 -7.55 5.13 -42.09
N GLU A 241 -7.74 6.30 -41.49
CA GLU A 241 -7.59 7.58 -42.18
C GLU A 241 -6.33 8.33 -41.74
N VAL A 242 -6.16 8.56 -40.44
CA VAL A 242 -5.02 9.37 -39.95
C VAL A 242 -3.69 8.66 -40.16
N ALA A 243 -3.62 7.35 -39.93
CA ALA A 243 -2.40 6.57 -40.13
C ALA A 243 -1.89 6.57 -41.58
N LYS A 244 -2.76 6.78 -42.58
CA LYS A 244 -2.34 6.92 -44.00
C LYS A 244 -1.57 8.21 -44.25
N VAL A 245 -1.90 9.27 -43.50
CA VAL A 245 -1.32 10.62 -43.66
C VAL A 245 -0.14 10.83 -42.72
N MET A 246 -0.31 10.49 -41.44
CA MET A 246 0.64 10.79 -40.35
C MET A 246 1.51 9.58 -39.96
N GLY A 247 1.23 8.40 -40.52
CA GLY A 247 1.93 7.15 -40.21
C GLY A 247 1.36 6.40 -39.00
N PHE A 248 1.65 5.10 -38.94
CA PHE A 248 1.15 4.20 -37.90
C PHE A 248 1.65 4.56 -36.49
N GLU A 249 2.92 4.94 -36.35
CA GLU A 249 3.52 5.30 -35.05
C GLU A 249 2.79 6.47 -34.39
N TRP A 250 2.46 7.49 -35.17
CA TRP A 250 1.72 8.65 -34.69
C TRP A 250 0.30 8.26 -34.27
N ALA A 251 -0.41 7.50 -35.10
CA ALA A 251 -1.75 6.99 -34.78
C ALA A 251 -1.74 6.14 -33.51
N PHE A 252 -0.76 5.25 -33.36
CA PHE A 252 -0.60 4.44 -32.16
C PHE A 252 -0.31 5.29 -30.91
N THR A 253 0.51 6.34 -31.04
CA THR A 253 0.77 7.29 -29.95
C THR A 253 -0.52 7.98 -29.48
N GLN A 254 -1.37 8.43 -30.40
CA GLN A 254 -2.66 9.04 -30.01
C GLN A 254 -3.61 8.04 -29.37
N HIS A 255 -3.63 6.79 -29.83
CA HIS A 255 -4.37 5.74 -29.14
C HIS A 255 -3.91 5.60 -27.68
N LEU A 256 -2.59 5.57 -27.44
CA LEU A 256 -2.04 5.49 -26.08
C LEU A 256 -2.40 6.72 -25.23
N ASN A 257 -2.35 7.92 -25.79
CA ASN A 257 -2.73 9.16 -25.08
C ASN A 257 -4.20 9.15 -24.63
N VAL A 258 -5.11 8.65 -25.48
CA VAL A 258 -6.52 8.51 -25.12
C VAL A 258 -6.69 7.47 -24.02
N MET A 259 -6.01 6.33 -24.12
CA MET A 259 -6.01 5.32 -23.07
C MET A 259 -5.53 5.88 -21.72
N GLU A 260 -4.43 6.63 -21.73
CA GLU A 260 -3.90 7.30 -20.54
C GLU A 260 -4.92 8.29 -19.95
N SER A 261 -5.56 9.11 -20.79
CA SER A 261 -6.62 10.05 -20.36
C SER A 261 -7.80 9.33 -19.68
N MET A 262 -8.17 8.14 -20.17
CA MET A 262 -9.20 7.31 -19.52
C MET A 262 -8.78 6.86 -18.12
N TYR A 263 -7.52 6.40 -17.98
CA TYR A 263 -6.98 6.00 -16.67
C TYR A 263 -6.86 7.17 -15.70
N GLU A 264 -6.36 8.32 -16.16
CA GLU A 264 -6.27 9.52 -15.36
C GLU A 264 -7.65 9.97 -14.87
N LYS A 265 -8.66 9.96 -15.75
CA LYS A 265 -10.04 10.29 -15.38
C LYS A 265 -10.63 9.31 -14.37
N TYR A 266 -10.40 8.01 -14.56
CA TYR A 266 -10.81 6.97 -13.62
C TYR A 266 -10.21 7.21 -12.23
N HIS A 267 -8.88 7.41 -12.15
CA HIS A 267 -8.22 7.67 -10.86
C HIS A 267 -8.65 8.99 -10.23
N ALA A 268 -8.87 10.04 -11.02
CA ALA A 268 -9.35 11.33 -10.51
C ALA A 268 -10.68 11.18 -9.76
N ILE A 269 -11.64 10.43 -10.32
CA ILE A 269 -12.92 10.13 -9.67
C ILE A 269 -12.71 9.37 -8.36
N LEU A 270 -11.81 8.38 -8.34
CA LEU A 270 -11.52 7.63 -7.12
C LEU A 270 -10.81 8.48 -6.05
N PHE A 271 -9.96 9.44 -6.45
CA PHE A 271 -9.34 10.39 -5.52
C PHE A 271 -10.36 11.32 -4.87
N GLU A 272 -11.47 11.61 -5.55
CA GLU A 272 -12.63 12.31 -4.98
C GLU A 272 -13.48 11.40 -4.07
N GLY A 273 -13.11 10.12 -3.91
CA GLY A 273 -13.82 9.15 -3.09
C GLY A 273 -15.09 8.61 -3.73
N PHE A 274 -15.29 8.86 -5.02
CA PHE A 274 -16.50 8.44 -5.72
C PHE A 274 -16.35 7.01 -6.25
N VAL A 275 -17.33 6.16 -5.95
CA VAL A 275 -17.30 4.72 -6.30
C VAL A 275 -17.91 4.47 -7.67
N LEU A 276 -17.19 3.80 -8.56
CA LEU A 276 -17.66 3.34 -9.86
C LEU A 276 -18.20 1.91 -9.77
N LYS A 277 -19.46 1.76 -9.37
CA LYS A 277 -20.05 0.46 -9.00
C LYS A 277 -20.30 -0.51 -10.15
N ASN A 278 -20.39 -0.01 -11.39
CA ASN A 278 -20.76 -0.83 -12.55
C ASN A 278 -20.25 -0.24 -13.87
N ASP A 279 -20.42 -1.01 -14.94
CA ASP A 279 -19.99 -0.64 -16.29
C ASP A 279 -20.66 0.63 -16.83
N ASP A 280 -21.91 0.89 -16.47
CA ASP A 280 -22.65 2.08 -16.92
C ASP A 280 -22.06 3.36 -16.32
N MET A 281 -21.67 3.32 -15.05
CA MET A 281 -20.97 4.43 -14.39
C MET A 281 -19.60 4.68 -15.03
N VAL A 282 -18.85 3.62 -15.35
CA VAL A 282 -17.57 3.76 -16.06
C VAL A 282 -17.77 4.39 -17.43
N GLN A 283 -18.77 3.93 -18.20
CA GLN A 283 -19.05 4.50 -19.52
C GLN A 283 -19.46 5.97 -19.44
N SER A 284 -20.34 6.33 -18.52
CA SER A 284 -20.91 7.68 -18.42
C SER A 284 -19.95 8.71 -17.78
N LEU A 285 -19.13 8.30 -16.82
CA LEU A 285 -18.28 9.23 -16.05
C LEU A 285 -16.81 9.22 -16.48
N VAL A 286 -16.35 8.14 -17.12
CA VAL A 286 -14.97 8.01 -17.60
C VAL A 286 -14.92 8.05 -19.12
N LEU A 287 -15.54 7.07 -19.79
CA LEU A 287 -15.33 6.88 -21.23
C LEU A 287 -15.95 7.99 -22.07
N TYR A 288 -17.22 8.33 -21.82
CA TYR A 288 -17.92 9.33 -22.60
C TYR A 288 -17.29 10.72 -22.47
N PRO A 289 -16.99 11.26 -21.26
CA PRO A 289 -16.38 12.57 -21.13
C PRO A 289 -15.03 12.68 -21.86
N VAL A 290 -14.15 11.70 -21.70
CA VAL A 290 -12.84 11.72 -22.39
C VAL A 290 -13.01 11.64 -23.90
N MET A 291 -13.92 10.80 -24.42
CA MET A 291 -14.16 10.75 -25.87
C MET A 291 -14.76 12.05 -26.43
N GLN A 292 -15.57 12.78 -25.65
CA GLN A 292 -16.05 14.10 -26.07
C GLN A 292 -14.92 15.12 -26.16
N GLU A 293 -13.99 15.12 -25.20
CA GLU A 293 -12.80 15.97 -25.24
C GLU A 293 -11.91 15.65 -26.44
N VAL A 294 -11.68 14.36 -26.73
CA VAL A 294 -10.93 13.91 -27.91
C VAL A 294 -11.59 14.40 -29.19
N LYS A 295 -12.91 14.24 -29.30
CA LYS A 295 -13.66 14.69 -30.48
C LYS A 295 -13.58 16.21 -30.67
N ALA A 296 -13.67 16.98 -29.60
CA ALA A 296 -13.54 18.44 -29.65
C ALA A 296 -12.14 18.85 -30.14
N LYS A 297 -11.08 18.25 -29.60
CA LYS A 297 -9.69 18.51 -30.01
C LYS A 297 -9.45 18.18 -31.49
N MET A 298 -9.95 17.04 -31.97
CA MET A 298 -9.84 16.67 -33.38
C MET A 298 -10.57 17.64 -34.31
N GLN A 299 -11.72 18.19 -33.88
CA GLN A 299 -12.43 19.20 -34.68
C GLN A 299 -11.69 20.54 -34.73
N GLU A 300 -11.03 20.94 -33.63
CA GLU A 300 -10.21 22.15 -33.58
C GLU A 300 -8.96 22.05 -34.45
N GLU A 301 -8.28 20.90 -34.45
CA GLU A 301 -7.08 20.66 -35.27
C GLU A 301 -7.41 20.68 -36.78
N VAL A 302 -8.53 20.08 -37.20
CA VAL A 302 -8.99 20.12 -38.60
C VAL A 302 -9.33 21.55 -39.03
N ASN A 303 -10.00 22.33 -38.18
CA ASN A 303 -10.31 23.73 -38.47
C ASN A 303 -9.06 24.63 -38.53
N ALA A 304 -8.02 24.32 -37.73
CA ALA A 304 -6.76 25.06 -37.72
C ALA A 304 -5.92 24.81 -38.99
N ASP A 305 -5.87 23.57 -39.49
CA ASP A 305 -5.17 23.22 -40.73
C ASP A 305 -5.85 23.79 -41.98
N GLU A 306 -7.19 23.86 -42.00
CA GLU A 306 -7.95 24.52 -43.08
C GLU A 306 -7.68 26.05 -43.11
N GLN A 307 -7.56 26.69 -41.95
CA GLN A 307 -7.22 28.13 -41.85
C GLN A 307 -5.75 28.42 -42.22
N ALA A 308 -4.81 27.53 -41.86
CA ALA A 308 -3.40 27.66 -42.25
C ALA A 308 -3.19 27.45 -43.76
N SER A 309 -3.93 26.52 -44.36
CA SER A 309 -3.91 26.25 -45.80
C SER A 309 -4.55 27.39 -46.61
N ALA A 310 -5.60 28.03 -46.08
CA ALA A 310 -6.22 29.19 -46.71
C ALA A 310 -5.33 30.45 -46.71
N ASN A 311 -4.53 30.65 -45.66
CA ASN A 311 -3.61 31.79 -45.55
C ASN A 311 -2.32 31.64 -46.35
N HIS A 312 -1.96 30.42 -46.79
CA HIS A 312 -0.82 30.18 -47.68
C HIS A 312 -1.16 30.26 -49.18
N LEU A 313 -2.46 30.34 -49.52
CA LEU A 313 -2.96 30.47 -50.89
C LEU A 313 -3.47 31.89 -51.22
N SER A 314 -3.35 32.84 -50.28
CA SER A 314 -3.66 34.27 -50.45
C SER A 314 -2.40 35.12 -50.59
#